data_AF-A0A4R3EUV7-F1
#
_entry.id   AF-A0A4R3EUV7-F1
#
_cell.length_a   1.000
_cell.length_b   1.000
_cell.length_c   1.000
_cell.angle_alpha   90.00
_cell.angle_beta   90.00
_cell.angle_gamma   90.00
#
_symmetry.space_group_name_H-M   'P 1'
#
loop_
_entity.id
_entity.type
_entity.pdbx_description
1 polymer ?
#
loop_
_entity_poly.entity_id
_entity_poly.type
_entity_poly.pdbx_seq_one_letter_code
_entity_poly.pdbx_strand_id
1 'polypeptide(L)'
;MTWGSSGDFGLSTSVWNTIGKILYAILLVGFAGLLITSAYMSHRDKVDTDREVAAALAQLGSIQKSDSTPQVKARKSIELYLHSRDAIDAGMDAANPGNTLRDRVLAYTKLGYQGVDPLPQGVFVYMSDIDCTRRLNPVRNGTREQLFWAWDQFMSDLDNWNPFVTSPGAMMEACHQKYDALVATADKRAEEESHSAAERLGKVAGEISNAFDDATKPLRDFCNQFKAGFKSAKSQ
;
A
#
# COMPACT_ATOMS: atom_id res chain seq x y z
N MET A 1 62.79 0.16 -19.60
CA MET A 1 61.44 -0.41 -19.84
C MET A 1 60.44 0.72 -19.79
N THR A 2 60.08 1.24 -20.95
CA THR A 2 59.13 2.35 -21.13
C THR A 2 57.73 1.80 -21.36
N TRP A 3 56.77 2.24 -20.56
CA TRP A 3 55.35 1.88 -20.69
C TRP A 3 54.71 2.66 -21.84
N GLY A 4 53.89 1.94 -22.61
CA GLY A 4 53.28 2.39 -23.85
C GLY A 4 52.15 3.41 -23.67
N SER A 5 52.16 4.37 -24.59
CA SER A 5 51.17 5.40 -24.87
C SER A 5 49.75 4.85 -24.99
N SER A 6 48.84 5.40 -24.20
CA SER A 6 47.39 5.37 -24.43
C SER A 6 47.07 6.11 -25.73
N GLY A 7 46.49 5.41 -26.70
CA GLY A 7 46.03 5.99 -27.96
C GLY A 7 44.75 6.79 -27.75
N ASP A 8 44.83 8.10 -27.90
CA ASP A 8 43.68 8.98 -28.07
C ASP A 8 42.98 8.65 -29.39
N PHE A 9 41.83 7.97 -29.31
CA PHE A 9 40.88 7.89 -30.41
C PHE A 9 40.17 9.24 -30.52
N GLY A 10 40.78 10.15 -31.30
CA GLY A 10 40.21 11.45 -31.67
C GLY A 10 38.98 11.32 -32.57
N LEU A 11 37.85 10.88 -32.02
CA LEU A 11 36.55 11.10 -32.63
C LEU A 11 36.19 12.57 -32.44
N SER A 12 36.10 13.32 -33.55
CA SER A 12 35.66 14.72 -33.60
C SER A 12 34.39 14.94 -32.75
N THR A 13 34.34 16.04 -32.00
CA THR A 13 33.18 16.47 -31.19
C THR A 13 31.86 16.49 -31.97
N SER A 14 31.93 16.64 -33.30
CA SER A 14 30.80 16.53 -34.23
C SER A 14 30.16 15.13 -34.26
N VAL A 15 30.96 14.07 -34.18
CA VAL A 15 30.50 12.68 -34.24
C VAL A 15 29.77 12.31 -32.95
N TRP A 16 30.32 12.70 -31.79
CA TRP A 16 29.66 12.49 -30.49
C TRP A 16 28.33 13.23 -30.37
N ASN A 17 28.24 14.44 -30.92
CA ASN A 17 27.01 15.22 -30.91
C ASN A 17 25.94 14.63 -31.84
N THR A 18 26.36 14.03 -32.96
CA THR A 18 25.46 13.30 -33.88
C THR A 18 24.96 11.99 -33.27
N ILE A 19 25.84 11.20 -32.66
CA ILE A 19 25.49 9.95 -31.97
C ILE A 19 24.54 10.22 -30.78
N GLY A 20 24.81 11.27 -29.99
CA GLY A 20 23.95 11.69 -28.88
C GLY A 20 22.54 12.08 -29.33
N LYS A 21 22.40 12.80 -30.45
CA LYS A 21 21.10 13.17 -31.02
C LYS A 21 20.32 11.96 -31.53
N ILE A 22 21.00 10.99 -32.15
CA ILE A 22 20.37 9.74 -32.64
C ILE A 22 19.87 8.90 -31.46
N LEU A 23 20.67 8.73 -30.41
CA LEU A 23 20.27 8.01 -29.20
C LEU A 23 19.08 8.68 -28.50
N TYR A 24 19.09 10.01 -28.41
CA TYR A 24 17.99 10.77 -27.82
C TYR A 24 16.68 10.64 -28.63
N ALA A 25 16.77 10.67 -29.96
CA ALA A 25 15.62 10.46 -30.84
C ALA A 25 15.03 9.04 -30.69
N ILE A 26 15.87 8.01 -30.59
CA ILE A 26 15.42 6.62 -30.37
C ILE A 26 14.73 6.48 -29.00
N LEU A 27 15.28 7.10 -27.95
CA LEU A 27 14.67 7.09 -26.61
C LEU A 27 13.30 7.78 -26.61
N LEU A 28 13.16 8.92 -27.28
CA LEU A 28 11.88 9.63 -27.38
C LEU A 28 10.81 8.83 -28.13
N VAL A 29 11.17 8.18 -29.24
CA VAL A 29 10.24 7.33 -30.00
C VAL A 29 9.85 6.08 -29.19
N GLY A 30 10.80 5.46 -28.49
CA GLY A 30 10.54 4.33 -27.60
C GLY A 30 9.61 4.69 -26.45
N PHE A 31 9.82 5.86 -25.82
CA PHE A 31 8.99 6.34 -24.72
C PHE A 31 7.58 6.72 -25.19
N ALA A 32 7.44 7.37 -26.34
CA ALA A 32 6.13 7.68 -26.93
C ALA A 32 5.35 6.40 -27.31
N GLY A 33 6.03 5.39 -27.85
CA GLY A 33 5.44 4.08 -28.12
C GLY A 33 4.94 3.37 -26.86
N LEU A 34 5.70 3.46 -25.77
CA LEU A 34 5.32 2.94 -24.44
C LEU A 34 4.08 3.66 -23.88
N LEU A 35 4.01 4.98 -24.00
CA LEU A 35 2.84 5.76 -23.56
C LEU A 35 1.58 5.45 -24.38
N ILE A 36 1.71 5.28 -25.71
CA ILE A 36 0.59 4.95 -26.59
C ILE A 36 0.09 3.53 -26.30
N THR A 37 0.98 2.56 -26.12
CA THR A 37 0.60 1.18 -25.77
C THR A 37 -0.04 1.11 -24.39
N SER A 38 0.47 1.82 -23.39
CA SER A 38 -0.17 1.89 -22.06
C SER A 38 -1.56 2.55 -22.12
N ALA A 39 -1.72 3.61 -22.92
CA ALA A 39 -3.01 4.27 -23.09
C ALA A 39 -4.02 3.38 -23.86
N TYR A 40 -3.56 2.64 -24.87
CA TYR A 40 -4.38 1.70 -25.63
C TYR A 40 -4.83 0.51 -24.78
N MET A 41 -3.93 -0.08 -23.99
CA MET A 41 -4.26 -1.16 -23.06
C MET A 41 -5.25 -0.68 -22.00
N SER A 42 -5.02 0.50 -21.39
CA SER A 42 -5.94 1.08 -20.40
C SER A 42 -7.34 1.38 -20.98
N HIS A 43 -7.44 1.78 -22.25
CA HIS A 43 -8.73 2.01 -22.89
C HIS A 43 -9.46 0.69 -23.19
N ARG A 44 -8.75 -0.35 -23.64
CA ARG A 44 -9.33 -1.68 -23.84
C ARG A 44 -9.81 -2.29 -22.53
N ASP A 45 -9.00 -2.23 -21.48
CA ASP A 45 -9.36 -2.76 -20.17
C ASP A 45 -10.65 -2.11 -19.65
N LYS A 46 -10.83 -0.80 -19.86
CA LYS A 46 -12.08 -0.10 -19.52
C LYS A 46 -13.26 -0.58 -20.35
N VAL A 47 -13.11 -0.70 -21.66
CA VAL A 47 -14.20 -1.17 -22.54
C VAL A 47 -14.61 -2.60 -22.22
N ASP A 48 -13.65 -3.48 -21.93
CA ASP A 48 -13.90 -4.86 -21.56
C ASP A 48 -14.59 -4.94 -20.19
N THR A 49 -14.14 -4.14 -19.21
CA THR A 49 -14.80 -3.98 -17.91
C THR A 49 -16.24 -3.49 -18.05
N ASP A 50 -16.50 -2.44 -18.84
CA ASP A 50 -17.84 -1.89 -19.06
C ASP A 50 -18.78 -2.92 -19.70
N ARG A 51 -18.26 -3.73 -20.63
CA ARG A 51 -19.02 -4.81 -21.27
C ARG A 51 -19.36 -5.93 -20.29
N GLU A 52 -18.43 -6.31 -19.43
CA GLU A 52 -18.67 -7.29 -18.37
C GLU A 52 -19.69 -6.79 -17.35
N VAL A 53 -19.61 -5.53 -16.92
CA VAL A 53 -20.61 -4.90 -16.04
C VAL A 53 -21.99 -4.89 -16.70
N ALA A 54 -22.08 -4.52 -17.98
CA ALA A 54 -23.35 -4.52 -18.71
C ALA A 54 -23.94 -5.93 -18.84
N ALA A 55 -23.11 -6.95 -19.10
CA ALA A 55 -23.54 -8.34 -19.16
C ALA A 55 -24.04 -8.83 -17.79
N ALA A 56 -23.35 -8.50 -16.70
CA ALA A 56 -23.75 -8.83 -15.35
C ALA A 56 -25.09 -8.16 -14.97
N LEU A 57 -25.28 -6.88 -15.30
CA LEU A 57 -26.55 -6.18 -15.07
C LEU A 57 -27.72 -6.81 -15.86
N ALA A 58 -27.49 -7.21 -17.11
CA ALA A 58 -28.50 -7.90 -17.90
C ALA A 58 -28.89 -9.26 -17.29
N GLN A 59 -27.90 -10.04 -16.82
CA GLN A 59 -28.14 -11.29 -16.10
C GLN A 59 -28.90 -11.06 -14.79
N LEU A 60 -28.54 -10.03 -14.03
CA LEU A 60 -29.27 -9.65 -12.81
C LEU A 60 -30.74 -9.34 -13.10
N GLY A 61 -31.02 -8.60 -14.18
CA GLY A 61 -32.38 -8.32 -14.64
C GLY A 61 -33.15 -9.58 -15.02
N SER A 62 -32.48 -10.55 -15.65
CA SER A 62 -33.09 -11.85 -15.98
C SER A 62 -33.43 -12.68 -14.73
N ILE A 63 -32.57 -12.66 -13.71
CA ILE A 63 -32.80 -13.34 -12.42
C ILE A 63 -34.01 -12.72 -11.72
N GLN A 64 -34.10 -11.38 -11.66
CA GLN A 64 -35.21 -10.68 -11.02
C GLN A 64 -36.56 -11.01 -11.67
N LYS A 65 -36.59 -11.09 -13.00
CA LYS A 65 -37.78 -11.39 -13.80
C LYS A 65 -38.17 -12.88 -13.85
N SER A 66 -37.29 -13.78 -13.42
CA SER A 66 -37.59 -15.22 -13.43
C SER A 66 -38.72 -15.60 -12.45
N ASP A 67 -39.37 -16.73 -12.67
CA ASP A 67 -40.40 -17.28 -11.75
C ASP A 67 -39.80 -18.04 -10.55
N SER A 68 -38.49 -17.90 -10.33
CA SER A 68 -37.80 -18.55 -9.20
C SER A 68 -38.27 -18.00 -7.85
N THR A 69 -38.16 -18.80 -6.79
CA THR A 69 -38.47 -18.34 -5.44
C THR A 69 -37.51 -17.23 -5.00
N PRO A 70 -37.88 -16.39 -4.00
CA PRO A 70 -37.01 -15.32 -3.51
C PRO A 70 -35.62 -15.78 -3.06
N GLN A 71 -35.52 -16.99 -2.49
CA GLN A 71 -34.25 -17.58 -2.05
C GLN A 71 -33.34 -17.86 -3.24
N VAL A 72 -33.87 -18.56 -4.25
CA VAL A 72 -33.13 -18.93 -5.45
C VAL A 72 -32.68 -17.69 -6.23
N LYS A 73 -33.52 -16.65 -6.28
CA LYS A 73 -33.15 -15.37 -6.89
C LYS A 73 -32.00 -14.70 -6.14
N ALA A 74 -32.07 -14.67 -4.82
CA ALA A 74 -31.04 -14.06 -3.99
C ALA A 74 -29.71 -14.81 -4.11
N ARG A 75 -29.72 -16.16 -4.10
CA ARG A 75 -28.52 -16.97 -4.33
C ARG A 75 -27.89 -16.67 -5.68
N LYS A 76 -28.67 -16.78 -6.76
CA LYS A 76 -28.18 -16.51 -8.13
C LYS A 76 -27.60 -15.11 -8.26
N SER A 77 -28.19 -14.12 -7.58
CA SER A 77 -27.64 -12.77 -7.57
C SER A 77 -26.28 -12.71 -6.87
N ILE A 78 -26.11 -13.38 -5.72
CA ILE A 78 -24.84 -13.43 -4.99
C ILE A 78 -23.76 -14.14 -5.83
N GLU A 79 -24.10 -15.27 -6.44
CA GLU A 79 -23.20 -16.03 -7.32
C GLU A 79 -22.74 -15.21 -8.53
N LEU A 80 -23.66 -14.48 -9.16
CA LEU A 80 -23.34 -13.60 -10.28
C LEU A 80 -22.34 -12.51 -9.88
N TYR A 81 -22.55 -11.89 -8.72
CA TYR A 81 -21.61 -10.88 -8.19
C TYR A 81 -20.22 -11.47 -7.94
N LEU A 82 -20.14 -12.70 -7.42
CA LEU A 82 -18.86 -13.39 -7.20
C LEU A 82 -18.13 -13.71 -8.51
N HIS A 83 -18.86 -14.12 -9.55
CA HIS A 83 -18.27 -14.47 -10.84
C HIS A 83 -17.75 -13.26 -11.62
N SER A 84 -18.32 -12.09 -11.39
CA SER A 84 -17.95 -10.86 -12.09
C SER A 84 -17.19 -9.88 -11.18
N ARG A 85 -16.55 -10.37 -10.11
CA ARG A 85 -15.95 -9.54 -9.05
C ARG A 85 -14.99 -8.47 -9.59
N ASP A 86 -14.12 -8.84 -10.53
CA ASP A 86 -13.02 -7.96 -10.98
C ASP A 86 -13.57 -6.77 -11.78
N ALA A 87 -14.71 -6.94 -12.45
CA ALA A 87 -15.44 -5.87 -13.15
C ALA A 87 -16.45 -5.14 -12.24
N ILE A 88 -17.03 -5.83 -11.27
CA ILE A 88 -18.12 -5.32 -10.40
C ILE A 88 -17.61 -4.43 -9.27
N ASP A 89 -16.47 -4.75 -8.65
CA ASP A 89 -15.88 -3.95 -7.55
C ASP A 89 -15.54 -2.51 -8.01
N ALA A 90 -15.25 -2.32 -9.30
CA ALA A 90 -14.99 -1.01 -9.88
C ALA A 90 -16.27 -0.29 -10.38
N GLY A 91 -17.29 -1.04 -10.83
CA GLY A 91 -18.41 -0.48 -11.59
C GLY A 91 -19.75 -0.38 -10.84
N MET A 92 -20.13 -1.36 -10.00
CA MET A 92 -21.50 -1.41 -9.45
C MET A 92 -21.65 -0.86 -8.03
N ASP A 93 -20.62 -0.93 -7.20
CA ASP A 93 -20.64 -0.25 -5.89
C ASP A 93 -20.77 1.28 -6.06
N ALA A 94 -20.22 1.82 -7.16
CA ALA A 94 -20.43 3.20 -7.58
C ALA A 94 -21.86 3.49 -8.05
N ALA A 95 -22.54 2.50 -8.65
CA ALA A 95 -23.88 2.66 -9.23
C ALA A 95 -25.02 2.41 -8.22
N ASN A 96 -24.78 1.66 -7.14
CA ASN A 96 -25.78 1.35 -6.11
C ASN A 96 -25.17 1.36 -4.69
N PRO A 97 -24.80 2.54 -4.16
CA PRO A 97 -24.32 2.65 -2.79
C PRO A 97 -25.40 2.16 -1.80
N GLY A 98 -25.12 1.06 -1.09
CA GLY A 98 -26.04 0.41 -0.15
C GLY A 98 -26.62 -0.93 -0.60
N ASN A 99 -26.16 -1.48 -1.73
CA ASN A 99 -26.52 -2.83 -2.16
C ASN A 99 -25.28 -3.68 -2.51
N THR A 100 -24.27 -3.57 -1.65
CA THR A 100 -22.99 -4.28 -1.78
C THR A 100 -23.20 -5.80 -1.74
N LEU A 101 -22.24 -6.56 -2.26
CA LEU A 101 -22.28 -8.01 -2.14
C LEU A 101 -22.38 -8.46 -0.67
N ARG A 102 -21.67 -7.75 0.23
CA ARG A 102 -21.74 -7.99 1.68
C ARG A 102 -23.16 -7.84 2.23
N ASP A 103 -23.85 -6.76 1.90
CA ASP A 103 -25.21 -6.51 2.40
C ASP A 103 -26.19 -7.56 1.89
N ARG A 104 -26.02 -8.02 0.65
CA ARG A 104 -26.82 -9.11 0.06
C ARG A 104 -26.61 -10.43 0.80
N VAL A 105 -25.37 -10.80 1.10
CA VAL A 105 -25.05 -12.02 1.84
C VAL A 105 -25.56 -11.94 3.30
N LEU A 106 -25.45 -10.78 3.95
CA LEU A 106 -26.06 -10.56 5.27
C LEU A 106 -27.58 -10.64 5.23
N ALA A 107 -28.23 -10.07 4.22
CA ALA A 107 -29.69 -10.20 4.07
C ALA A 107 -30.09 -11.66 3.83
N TYR A 108 -29.33 -12.38 3.00
CA TYR A 108 -29.55 -13.80 2.71
C TYR A 108 -29.54 -14.66 3.98
N THR A 109 -28.54 -14.45 4.83
CA THR A 109 -28.39 -15.17 6.10
C THR A 109 -29.46 -14.77 7.11
N LYS A 110 -29.75 -13.46 7.28
CA LYS A 110 -30.78 -12.96 8.19
C LYS A 110 -32.20 -13.40 7.82
N LEU A 111 -32.49 -13.58 6.53
CA LEU A 111 -33.77 -14.10 6.05
C LEU A 111 -33.91 -15.63 6.23
N GLY A 112 -32.88 -16.31 6.77
CA GLY A 112 -32.89 -17.75 7.01
C GLY A 112 -32.73 -18.60 5.74
N TYR A 113 -32.40 -17.98 4.60
CA TYR A 113 -32.33 -18.68 3.31
C TYR A 113 -31.21 -19.73 3.28
N GLN A 114 -30.18 -19.56 4.10
CA GLN A 114 -29.10 -20.54 4.26
C GLN A 114 -29.59 -21.92 4.69
N GLY A 115 -30.73 -22.02 5.41
CA GLY A 115 -31.28 -23.30 5.84
C GLY A 115 -32.02 -24.08 4.75
N VAL A 116 -32.43 -23.42 3.66
CA VAL A 116 -33.26 -24.02 2.59
C VAL A 116 -32.56 -24.02 1.23
N ASP A 117 -31.69 -23.05 0.99
CA ASP A 117 -30.92 -22.90 -0.25
C ASP A 117 -29.51 -22.41 0.13
N PRO A 118 -28.59 -23.28 0.57
CA PRO A 118 -27.33 -22.83 1.15
C PRO A 118 -26.40 -22.19 0.12
N LEU A 119 -25.78 -21.08 0.50
CA LEU A 119 -24.62 -20.53 -0.21
C LEU A 119 -23.40 -21.43 -0.01
N PRO A 120 -22.52 -21.55 -1.02
CA PRO A 120 -21.23 -22.23 -0.87
C PRO A 120 -20.38 -21.60 0.24
N GLN A 121 -19.59 -22.42 0.95
CA GLN A 121 -18.70 -21.92 2.00
C GLN A 121 -17.70 -20.86 1.50
N GLY A 122 -17.26 -20.98 0.25
CA GLY A 122 -16.37 -20.00 -0.39
C GLY A 122 -16.93 -18.57 -0.39
N VAL A 123 -18.27 -18.40 -0.38
CA VAL A 123 -18.90 -17.08 -0.28
C VAL A 123 -18.56 -16.43 1.07
N PHE A 124 -18.70 -17.17 2.16
CA PHE A 124 -18.45 -16.66 3.51
C PHE A 124 -16.96 -16.41 3.77
N VAL A 125 -16.09 -17.28 3.25
CA VAL A 125 -14.64 -17.05 3.25
C VAL A 125 -14.31 -15.75 2.52
N TYR A 126 -14.90 -15.53 1.35
CA TYR A 126 -14.69 -14.30 0.59
C TYR A 126 -15.24 -13.06 1.33
N MET A 127 -16.44 -13.14 1.93
CA MET A 127 -16.98 -12.03 2.74
C MET A 127 -16.07 -11.69 3.93
N SER A 128 -15.49 -12.69 4.58
CA SER A 128 -14.52 -12.47 5.66
C SER A 128 -13.27 -11.72 5.16
N ASP A 129 -12.79 -12.02 3.96
CA ASP A 129 -11.64 -11.32 3.37
C ASP A 129 -11.94 -9.86 2.99
N ILE A 130 -13.15 -9.60 2.48
CA ILE A 130 -13.62 -8.23 2.24
C ILE A 130 -13.68 -7.46 3.55
N ASP A 131 -14.27 -8.02 4.60
CA ASP A 131 -14.37 -7.34 5.90
C ASP A 131 -12.99 -7.06 6.50
N CYS A 132 -12.09 -8.05 6.47
CA CYS A 132 -10.69 -7.87 6.85
C CYS A 132 -10.05 -6.67 6.11
N THR A 133 -10.15 -6.68 4.78
CA THR A 133 -9.54 -5.67 3.91
C THR A 133 -10.17 -4.29 4.15
N ARG A 134 -11.48 -4.21 4.32
CA ARG A 134 -12.23 -2.96 4.60
C ARG A 134 -11.83 -2.34 5.94
N ARG A 135 -11.50 -3.15 6.94
CA ARG A 135 -11.03 -2.67 8.25
C ARG A 135 -9.56 -2.24 8.22
N LEU A 136 -8.69 -3.04 7.61
CA LEU A 136 -7.24 -2.81 7.64
C LEU A 136 -6.77 -1.75 6.62
N ASN A 137 -7.34 -1.68 5.42
CA ASN A 137 -6.88 -0.77 4.36
C ASN A 137 -6.86 0.72 4.77
N PRO A 138 -7.91 1.27 5.41
CA PRO A 138 -7.93 2.66 5.83
C PRO A 138 -6.80 3.04 6.80
N VAL A 139 -6.35 2.07 7.61
CA VAL A 139 -5.32 2.24 8.63
C VAL A 139 -4.00 1.56 8.27
N ARG A 140 -3.79 1.16 7.01
CA ARG A 140 -2.56 0.45 6.57
C ARG A 140 -1.27 1.22 6.86
N ASN A 141 -1.36 2.55 6.90
CA ASN A 141 -0.26 3.46 7.21
C ASN A 141 -0.31 4.01 8.64
N GLY A 142 -1.20 3.48 9.46
CA GLY A 142 -1.43 3.91 10.83
C GLY A 142 -0.41 3.34 11.83
N THR A 143 -0.66 3.68 13.09
CA THR A 143 0.08 3.16 14.24
C THR A 143 -0.31 1.71 14.54
N ARG A 144 0.51 1.02 15.33
CA ARG A 144 0.19 -0.33 15.84
C ARG A 144 -1.16 -0.39 16.56
N GLU A 145 -1.49 0.66 17.32
CA GLU A 145 -2.78 0.76 18.02
C GLU A 145 -3.95 0.84 17.04
N GLN A 146 -3.84 1.67 15.99
CA GLN A 146 -4.88 1.78 14.96
C GLN A 146 -5.08 0.45 14.21
N LEU A 147 -4.00 -0.24 13.90
CA LEU A 147 -4.05 -1.57 13.29
C LEU A 147 -4.72 -2.59 14.23
N PHE A 148 -4.39 -2.57 15.51
CA PHE A 148 -5.00 -3.45 16.52
C PHE A 148 -6.52 -3.21 16.63
N TRP A 149 -6.97 -1.96 16.70
CA TRP A 149 -8.41 -1.64 16.73
C TRP A 149 -9.13 -2.11 15.47
N ALA A 150 -8.52 -1.96 14.29
CA ALA A 150 -9.09 -2.46 13.04
C ALA A 150 -9.20 -3.99 13.02
N TRP A 151 -8.16 -4.69 13.51
CA TRP A 151 -8.16 -6.14 13.68
C TRP A 151 -9.25 -6.61 14.65
N ASP A 152 -9.38 -5.98 15.81
CA ASP A 152 -10.40 -6.31 16.81
C ASP A 152 -11.83 -6.14 16.24
N GLN A 153 -12.07 -5.08 15.48
CA GLN A 153 -13.35 -4.89 14.78
C GLN A 153 -13.61 -5.98 13.73
N PHE A 154 -12.58 -6.42 13.01
CA PHE A 154 -12.71 -7.55 12.08
C PHE A 154 -13.06 -8.85 12.83
N MET A 155 -12.44 -9.10 13.97
CA MET A 155 -12.75 -10.26 14.81
C MET A 155 -14.23 -10.27 15.25
N SER A 156 -14.80 -9.10 15.54
CA SER A 156 -16.24 -8.99 15.81
C SER A 156 -17.10 -9.24 14.56
N ASP A 157 -16.67 -8.79 13.37
CA ASP A 157 -17.40 -9.04 12.12
C ASP A 157 -17.40 -10.53 11.74
N LEU A 158 -16.34 -11.27 12.09
CA LEU A 158 -16.19 -12.72 11.85
C LEU A 158 -17.31 -13.55 12.47
N ASP A 159 -17.91 -13.11 13.57
CA ASP A 159 -19.02 -13.82 14.21
C ASP A 159 -20.26 -13.91 13.32
N ASN A 160 -20.41 -13.00 12.34
CA ASN A 160 -21.49 -13.09 11.35
C ASN A 160 -21.28 -14.26 10.37
N TRP A 161 -20.04 -14.72 10.19
CA TRP A 161 -19.65 -15.68 9.16
C TRP A 161 -19.32 -17.06 9.73
N ASN A 162 -18.81 -17.10 10.96
CA ASN A 162 -18.39 -18.31 11.66
C ASN A 162 -19.43 -19.46 11.62
N PRO A 163 -20.74 -19.24 11.78
CA PRO A 163 -21.73 -20.32 11.73
C PRO A 163 -21.86 -21.02 10.37
N PHE A 164 -21.34 -20.42 9.30
CA PHE A 164 -21.57 -20.87 7.92
C PHE A 164 -20.33 -21.49 7.25
N VAL A 165 -19.24 -21.66 7.99
CA VAL A 165 -17.98 -22.21 7.49
C VAL A 165 -17.55 -23.43 8.28
N THR A 166 -16.80 -24.33 7.63
CA THR A 166 -16.24 -25.52 8.29
C THR A 166 -14.96 -25.26 9.05
N SER A 167 -14.18 -24.25 8.65
CA SER A 167 -12.90 -23.92 9.27
C SER A 167 -12.77 -22.42 9.53
N PRO A 168 -13.31 -21.93 10.68
CA PRO A 168 -13.15 -20.55 11.12
C PRO A 168 -11.68 -20.12 11.22
N GLY A 169 -10.81 -21.03 11.68
CA GLY A 169 -9.38 -20.76 11.83
C GLY A 169 -8.69 -20.41 10.51
N ALA A 170 -9.10 -21.02 9.40
CA ALA A 170 -8.51 -20.72 8.09
C ALA A 170 -8.87 -19.30 7.59
N MET A 171 -10.07 -18.81 7.90
CA MET A 171 -10.46 -17.42 7.58
C MET A 171 -9.70 -16.40 8.42
N MET A 172 -9.55 -16.70 9.71
CA MET A 172 -8.78 -15.87 10.63
C MET A 172 -7.31 -15.78 10.20
N GLU A 173 -6.70 -16.90 9.86
CA GLU A 173 -5.28 -16.99 9.50
C GLU A 173 -4.92 -16.09 8.31
N ALA A 174 -5.74 -16.08 7.26
CA ALA A 174 -5.50 -15.25 6.08
C ALA A 174 -5.52 -13.75 6.42
N CYS A 175 -6.45 -13.30 7.27
CA CYS A 175 -6.48 -11.92 7.71
C CYS A 175 -5.36 -11.61 8.71
N HIS A 176 -5.01 -12.55 9.57
CA HIS A 176 -3.96 -12.40 10.58
C HIS A 176 -2.60 -12.15 9.91
N GLN A 177 -2.30 -12.87 8.83
CA GLN A 177 -1.10 -12.63 8.03
C GLN A 177 -1.05 -11.21 7.43
N LYS A 178 -2.20 -10.67 6.99
CA LYS A 178 -2.29 -9.28 6.51
C LYS A 178 -2.03 -8.30 7.64
N TYR A 179 -2.61 -8.53 8.82
CA TYR A 179 -2.39 -7.73 10.02
C TYR A 179 -0.91 -7.73 10.43
N ASP A 180 -0.28 -8.90 10.54
CA ASP A 180 1.13 -9.03 10.93
C ASP A 180 2.06 -8.30 9.98
N ALA A 181 1.80 -8.37 8.67
CA ALA A 181 2.58 -7.63 7.67
C ALA A 181 2.47 -6.11 7.86
N LEU A 182 1.29 -5.60 8.21
CA LEU A 182 1.07 -4.18 8.47
C LEU A 182 1.71 -3.74 9.80
N VAL A 183 1.62 -4.56 10.85
CA VAL A 183 2.28 -4.31 12.14
C VAL A 183 3.79 -4.27 11.97
N ALA A 184 4.38 -5.23 11.25
CA ALA A 184 5.82 -5.22 10.96
C ALA A 184 6.25 -3.96 10.20
N THR A 185 5.39 -3.45 9.30
CA THR A 185 5.64 -2.19 8.58
C THR A 185 5.53 -0.99 9.51
N ALA A 186 4.55 -0.97 10.41
CA ALA A 186 4.38 0.10 11.39
C ALA A 186 5.54 0.15 12.40
N ASP A 187 5.98 -1.00 12.90
CA ASP A 187 7.11 -1.11 13.83
C ASP A 187 8.41 -0.59 13.18
N LYS A 188 8.67 -0.95 11.91
CA LYS A 188 9.81 -0.41 11.14
C LYS A 188 9.75 1.11 10.98
N ARG A 189 8.58 1.67 10.66
CA ARG A 189 8.41 3.13 10.56
C ARG A 189 8.69 3.82 11.89
N ALA A 190 8.20 3.27 13.00
CA ALA A 190 8.42 3.82 14.33
C ALA A 190 9.92 3.78 14.71
N GLU A 191 10.64 2.72 14.34
CA GLU A 191 12.08 2.61 14.52
C GLU A 191 12.85 3.67 13.71
N GLU A 192 12.52 3.83 12.42
CA GLU A 192 13.12 4.87 11.55
C GLU A 192 12.87 6.29 12.07
N GLU A 193 11.64 6.57 12.52
CA GLU A 193 11.29 7.85 13.14
C GLU A 193 12.10 8.10 14.42
N SER A 194 12.23 7.10 15.28
CA SER A 194 13.03 7.18 16.50
C SER A 194 14.51 7.47 16.21
N HIS A 195 15.10 6.76 15.25
CA HIS A 195 16.48 7.01 14.82
C HIS A 195 16.67 8.41 14.27
N SER A 196 15.74 8.88 13.44
CA SER A 196 15.81 10.23 12.87
C SER A 196 15.69 11.32 13.93
N ALA A 197 14.84 11.11 14.95
CA ALA A 197 14.68 12.02 16.08
C ALA A 197 15.96 12.06 16.94
N ALA A 198 16.55 10.89 17.21
CA ALA A 198 17.83 10.78 17.92
C ALA A 198 18.96 11.49 17.16
N GLU A 199 19.05 11.35 15.84
CA GLU A 199 20.05 12.04 15.02
C GLU A 199 19.87 13.56 15.06
N ARG A 200 18.63 14.05 14.97
CA ARG A 200 18.32 15.49 15.08
C ARG A 200 18.69 16.05 16.46
N LEU A 201 18.33 15.35 17.54
CA LEU A 201 18.71 15.73 18.89
C LEU A 201 20.23 15.73 19.07
N GLY A 202 20.93 14.74 18.50
CA GLY A 202 22.40 14.69 18.49
C GLY A 202 23.03 15.89 17.78
N LYS A 203 22.48 16.31 16.63
CA LYS A 203 22.94 17.52 15.92
C LYS A 203 22.72 18.78 16.74
N VAL A 204 21.54 18.97 17.32
CA VAL A 204 21.22 20.13 18.17
C VAL A 204 22.12 20.16 19.41
N ALA A 205 22.34 19.02 20.06
CA ALA A 205 23.25 18.93 21.20
C ALA A 205 24.70 19.27 20.82
N GLY A 206 25.16 18.81 19.66
CA GLY A 206 26.46 19.15 19.10
C GLY A 206 26.61 20.65 18.79
N GLU A 207 25.58 21.27 18.19
CA GLU A 207 25.56 22.70 17.93
C GLU A 207 25.57 23.54 19.21
N ILE A 208 24.81 23.15 20.23
CA ILE A 208 24.84 23.81 21.56
C ILE A 208 26.21 23.66 22.22
N SER A 209 26.81 22.47 22.16
CA SER A 209 28.15 22.24 22.71
C SER A 209 29.19 23.12 22.02
N ASN A 210 29.16 23.20 20.69
CA ASN A 210 30.06 24.06 19.91
C ASN A 210 29.85 25.55 20.24
N ALA A 211 28.60 26.00 20.34
CA ALA A 211 28.29 27.38 20.72
C ALA A 211 28.78 27.72 22.14
N PHE A 212 28.65 26.78 23.08
CA PHE A 212 29.19 26.93 24.43
C PHE A 212 30.72 26.94 24.44
N ASP A 213 31.36 26.05 23.68
CA ASP A 213 32.81 26.02 23.53
C ASP A 213 33.34 27.32 22.91
N ASP A 214 32.66 27.87 21.90
CA ASP A 214 33.02 29.14 21.28
C ASP A 214 32.81 30.32 22.25
N ALA A 215 31.70 30.34 22.99
CA ALA A 215 31.42 31.39 23.98
C ALA A 215 32.41 31.37 25.16
N THR A 216 32.88 30.19 25.56
CA THR A 216 33.83 30.01 26.68
C THR A 216 35.30 30.05 26.23
N LYS A 217 35.56 30.04 24.92
CA LYS A 217 36.91 30.11 24.34
C LYS A 217 37.73 31.30 24.85
N PRO A 218 37.22 32.55 24.94
CA PRO A 218 38.01 33.68 25.45
C PRO A 218 38.45 33.49 26.91
N LEU A 219 37.59 32.93 27.76
CA LEU A 219 37.90 32.61 29.15
C LEU A 219 38.93 31.48 29.25
N ARG A 220 38.79 30.44 28.43
CA ARG A 220 39.73 29.32 28.35
C ARG A 220 41.10 29.76 27.84
N ASP A 221 41.15 30.62 26.83
CA ASP A 221 42.39 31.19 26.29
C ASP A 221 43.06 32.11 27.32
N PHE A 222 42.29 32.93 28.04
CA PHE A 222 42.80 33.74 29.15
C PHE A 222 43.41 32.88 30.26
N CYS A 223 42.73 31.82 30.71
CA CYS A 223 43.25 30.89 31.70
C CYS A 223 44.53 30.18 31.23
N ASN A 224 44.60 29.80 29.95
CA ASN A 224 45.78 29.16 29.37
C ASN A 224 46.97 30.13 29.29
N GLN A 225 46.74 31.38 28.87
CA GLN A 225 47.77 32.42 28.85
C GLN A 225 48.26 32.76 30.27
N PHE A 226 47.34 32.90 31.23
CA PHE A 226 47.69 33.12 32.63
C PHE A 226 48.54 31.96 33.19
N LYS A 227 48.13 30.71 32.95
CA LYS A 227 48.87 29.52 33.38
C LYS A 227 50.25 29.42 32.71
N ALA A 228 50.36 29.80 31.44
CA ALA A 228 51.64 29.85 30.72
C ALA A 228 52.56 30.94 31.32
N GLY A 229 52.04 32.14 31.55
CA GLY A 229 52.77 33.24 32.19
C GLY A 229 53.22 32.94 33.61
N PHE A 230 52.39 32.25 34.40
CA PHE A 230 52.73 31.82 35.75
C PHE A 230 53.83 30.74 35.76
N LYS A 231 53.82 29.83 34.77
CA LYS A 231 54.89 28.84 34.61
C LYS A 231 56.21 29.47 34.17
N SER A 232 56.19 30.44 33.25
CA SER A 232 57.41 31.15 32.82
C SER A 232 58.00 32.02 33.94
N ALA A 233 57.17 32.59 34.82
CA ALA A 233 57.62 33.36 35.97
C ALA A 233 58.21 32.47 37.10
N LYS A 234 57.82 31.20 37.18
CA LYS A 234 58.35 30.23 38.16
C LYS A 234 59.69 29.59 37.75
N SER A 235 60.14 29.85 36.52
CA SER A 235 61.42 29.37 35.96
C SER A 235 62.51 30.45 35.89
N GLN A 236 62.25 31.63 36.45
CA GLN A 236 63.25 32.66 36.79
C GLN A 236 63.50 32.62 38.30
#